data_AF-A0A7W1IX49-F1
#
_entry.id   AF-A0A7W1IX49-F1
#
_cell.length_a   1.000
_cell.length_b   1.000
_cell.length_c   1.000
_cell.angle_alpha   90.00
_cell.angle_beta   90.00
_cell.angle_gamma   90.00
#
_symmetry.space_group_name_H-M   'P 1'
#
loop_
_entity.id
_entity.type
_entity.pdbx_description
1 polymer ?
#
loop_
_entity_poly.entity_id
_entity_poly.type
_entity_poly.pdbx_seq_one_letter_code
_entity_poly.pdbx_strand_id
1 'polypeptide(L)' 'MTTQTEKADIFRDLHVKGNPLILFNIWDAGSAKAIEEAGAKAIATGSWS' A
#
# COMPACT_ATOMS: atom_id res chain seq x y z
N MET A 1 14.93 -8.56 5.96
CA MET A 1 13.67 -8.51 5.21
C MET A 1 12.54 -8.69 6.20
N THR A 2 11.49 -7.87 6.15
CA THR A 2 10.25 -8.12 6.91
C THR A 2 9.52 -9.32 6.32
N THR A 3 9.08 -10.22 7.19
CA THR A 3 8.20 -11.35 6.88
C THR A 3 6.85 -10.87 6.34
N GLN A 4 6.07 -11.78 5.75
CA GLN A 4 4.72 -11.44 5.30
C GLN A 4 3.84 -11.02 6.47
N THR A 5 3.89 -11.75 7.60
CA THR A 5 3.10 -11.45 8.81
C THR A 5 3.37 -10.05 9.33
N GLU A 6 4.64 -9.64 9.42
CA GLU A 6 5.01 -8.28 9.84
C GLU A 6 4.43 -7.21 8.90
N LYS A 7 4.40 -7.45 7.58
CA LYS A 7 3.77 -6.52 6.62
C LYS A 7 2.25 -6.44 6.82
N ALA A 8 1.61 -7.58 7.08
CA ALA A 8 0.17 -7.63 7.35
C ALA A 8 -0.20 -6.89 8.64
N ASP A 9 0.60 -7.05 9.70
CA ASP A 9 0.44 -6.31 10.95
C ASP A 9 0.58 -4.80 10.74
N ILE A 10 1.63 -4.35 10.04
CA ILE A 10 1.82 -2.94 9.70
C ILE A 10 0.64 -2.40 8.88
N PHE A 11 0.18 -3.15 7.87
CA PHE A 11 -0.95 -2.72 7.03
C PHE A 11 -2.26 -2.63 7.82
N ARG A 12 -2.50 -3.57 8.74
CA ARG A 12 -3.66 -3.52 9.65
C ARG A 12 -3.62 -2.26 10.53
N ASP A 13 -2.47 -1.91 11.09
CA ASP A 13 -2.33 -0.77 12.00
C ASP A 13 -2.58 0.58 11.30
N LEU A 14 -2.48 0.63 9.96
CA LEU A 14 -2.86 1.80 9.17
C LEU A 14 -4.39 2.00 9.05
N HIS A 15 -5.22 0.99 9.36
CA HIS A 15 -6.68 1.06 9.26
C HIS A 15 -7.31 1.68 10.52
N VAL A 16 -7.26 3.01 10.62
CA VAL A 16 -7.77 3.76 11.77
C VAL A 16 -9.11 4.43 11.45
N LYS A 17 -10.15 4.16 12.23
CA LYS A 17 -11.46 4.82 12.10
C LYS A 17 -11.30 6.35 12.21
N GLY A 18 -11.82 7.08 11.23
CA GLY A 18 -11.73 8.55 11.19
C GLY A 18 -10.43 9.09 10.58
N ASN A 19 -9.48 8.23 10.22
CA ASN A 19 -8.27 8.58 9.49
C ASN A 19 -8.11 7.62 8.30
N PRO A 20 -8.78 7.89 7.16
CA PRO A 20 -8.82 6.96 6.05
C PRO A 20 -7.44 6.72 5.45
N LEU A 21 -7.12 5.46 5.19
CA LEU A 21 -5.93 5.07 4.44
C LEU A 21 -6.22 5.19 2.93
N ILE A 22 -5.42 5.99 2.24
CA ILE A 22 -5.49 6.12 0.78
C ILE A 22 -4.61 5.05 0.14
N LEU A 23 -5.22 4.21 -0.70
CA LEU A 23 -4.55 3.15 -1.44
C LEU A 23 -4.64 3.44 -2.93
N PHE A 24 -3.49 3.57 -3.58
CA PHE A 24 -3.40 3.72 -5.02
C PHE A 24 -3.30 2.36 -5.68
N ASN A 25 -4.10 2.14 -6.71
CA ASN A 25 -3.98 0.95 -7.53
C ASN A 25 -2.75 1.09 -8.44
N ILE A 26 -1.92 0.04 -8.45
CA ILE A 26 -0.75 -0.08 -9.34
C ILE A 26 -0.91 -1.28 -10.26
N TRP A 27 -0.18 -1.27 -11.37
CA TRP A 27 -0.25 -2.31 -12.41
C TRP A 27 1.12 -2.87 -12.80
N ASP A 28 2.20 -2.22 -12.37
CA ASP A 28 3.57 -2.64 -12.65
C ASP A 28 4.55 -2.18 -11.55
N ALA A 29 5.80 -2.59 -11.67
CA ALA A 29 6.84 -2.23 -10.70
C ALA A 29 7.22 -0.73 -10.75
N GLY A 30 7.05 -0.08 -11.91
CA GLY A 30 7.38 1.34 -12.09
C GLY A 30 6.41 2.24 -11.32
N SER A 31 5.11 1.99 -11.49
CA SER A 31 4.03 2.63 -10.74
C SER A 31 4.13 2.34 -9.24
N ALA A 32 4.44 1.10 -8.83
CA ALA A 32 4.69 0.77 -7.43
C ALA A 32 5.78 1.66 -6.80
N LYS A 33 6.91 1.82 -7.50
CA LYS A 33 8.02 2.65 -7.03
C LYS A 33 7.68 4.14 -7.01
N ALA A 34 7.04 4.66 -8.05
CA ALA A 34 6.67 6.07 -8.12
C ALA A 34 5.71 6.48 -6.99
N ILE A 35 4.77 5.60 -6.64
CA ILE A 35 3.82 5.84 -5.55
C ILE A 35 4.48 5.75 -4.17
N GLU A 36 5.45 4.84 -3.98
CA GLU A 36 6.30 4.79 -2.78
C GLU A 36 7.10 6.10 -2.62
N GLU A 37 7.77 6.56 -3.67
CA GLU A 37 8.56 7.80 -3.67
C GLU A 37 7.68 9.04 -3.41
N ALA A 38 6.41 9.02 -3.81
CA ALA A 38 5.42 10.05 -3.50
C ALA A 38 4.95 10.03 -2.02
N GLY A 39 5.40 9.06 -1.21
CA GLY A 39 5.14 8.98 0.22
C GLY A 39 3.93 8.13 0.61
N ALA A 40 3.41 7.29 -0.29
CA ALA A 40 2.35 6.36 0.06
C ALA A 40 2.83 5.32 1.07
N LYS A 41 2.00 5.05 2.09
CA LYS A 41 2.31 4.06 3.14
C LYS A 41 1.99 2.62 2.71
N ALA A 42 1.16 2.46 1.70
CA ALA A 42 0.75 1.18 1.12
C ALA A 42 0.20 1.39 -0.30
N ILE A 43 0.17 0.30 -1.08
CA ILE A 43 -0.35 0.23 -2.45
C ILE A 43 -1.32 -0.93 -2.58
N ALA A 44 -2.21 -0.86 -3.58
CA ALA A 44 -3.12 -1.94 -3.95
C ALA A 44 -2.88 -2.36 -5.40
N THR A 45 -3.22 -3.59 -5.76
CA THR A 45 -3.25 -4.03 -7.16
C THR A 45 -4.68 -3.93 -7.70
N GLY A 46 -4.83 -3.60 -8.98
CA GLY A 46 -6.12 -3.61 -9.67
C GLY A 46 -6.11 -4.60 -10.84
N SER A 47 -7.10 -5.49 -10.92
CA SER A 47 -7.23 -6.45 -12.04
C SER A 47 -7.91 -5.84 -13.27
N TRP A 48 -8.56 -4.69 -13.12
CA TRP A 48 -9.25 -3.98 -14.19
C TRP A 48 -8.97 -2.49 -14.10
N SER A 49 -8.74 -1.88 -15.26
CA SER A 49 -8.80 -0.45 -15.55
C SER A 49 -9.34 -0.26 -16.95
#